data_AF-A0A920GDN3-F1
#
_entry.id   AF-A0A920GDN3-F1
#
_cell.length_a   1.000
_cell.length_b   1.000
_cell.length_c   1.000
_cell.angle_alpha   90.00
_cell.angle_beta   90.00
_cell.angle_gamma   90.00
#
_symmetry.space_group_name_H-M   'P 1'
#
loop_
_entity.id
_entity.type
_entity.pdbx_description
1 polymer ?
#
loop_
_entity_poly.entity_id
_entity_poly.type
_entity_poly.pdbx_seq_one_letter_code
_entity_poly.pdbx_strand_id
1 'polypeptide(L)'
;MALQALLLFFGLQSLERHGLTPDKGEVLVTGAAGGVGSFAIALLAALGYSVAAVTGRIKESGDYLKSLGAETLVPRQELAEAIKRPLESERWAGCIDNVGGEMLARILGQLKYGCSAAAIGNAGGHQMPASVIPFLLRGVNLLGIDSVNQPYDSRVQAWSRLVDDFPLDKLDSIATEITLENLETAGKDILNGKIQGRYVVCL
;
A
#
# COMPACT_ATOMS: atom_id res chain seq x y z
N MET A 1 -15.27 -8.47 -2.62
CA MET A 1 -14.49 -7.71 -1.62
C MET A 1 -13.21 -8.43 -1.13
N ALA A 2 -13.13 -9.76 -1.21
CA ALA A 2 -12.29 -10.57 -0.32
C ALA A 2 -10.74 -10.43 -0.42
N LEU A 3 -10.14 -10.64 -1.59
CA LEU A 3 -8.71 -11.00 -1.65
C LEU A 3 -7.73 -9.82 -1.41
N GLN A 4 -8.09 -8.60 -1.85
CA GLN A 4 -7.18 -7.44 -1.76
C GLN A 4 -7.11 -6.85 -0.34
N ALA A 5 -8.21 -6.88 0.40
CA ALA A 5 -8.22 -6.45 1.80
C ALA A 5 -7.41 -7.41 2.69
N LEU A 6 -7.48 -8.72 2.41
CA LEU A 6 -6.60 -9.73 3.04
C LEU A 6 -5.12 -9.47 2.75
N LEU A 7 -4.79 -9.18 1.49
CA LEU A 7 -3.40 -8.95 1.07
C LEU A 7 -2.77 -7.75 1.81
N LEU A 8 -3.52 -6.65 1.91
CA LEU A 8 -3.17 -5.52 2.76
C LEU A 8 -2.95 -5.94 4.21
N PHE A 9 -3.91 -6.68 4.77
CA PHE A 9 -3.88 -7.06 6.17
C PHE A 9 -2.63 -7.88 6.51
N PHE A 10 -2.26 -8.84 5.65
CA PHE A 10 -1.01 -9.59 5.81
C PHE A 10 0.23 -8.68 5.73
N GLY A 11 0.20 -7.66 4.88
CA GLY A 11 1.23 -6.62 4.83
C GLY A 11 1.35 -5.88 6.16
N LEU A 12 0.25 -5.32 6.66
CA LEU A 12 0.22 -4.62 7.96
C LEU A 12 0.67 -5.52 9.11
N GLN A 13 0.10 -6.72 9.22
CA GLN A 13 0.47 -7.69 10.26
C GLN A 13 1.96 -8.04 10.21
N SER A 14 2.54 -8.14 9.00
CA SER A 14 3.98 -8.37 8.84
C SER A 14 4.80 -7.18 9.30
N LEU A 15 4.36 -5.94 9.02
CA LEU A 15 5.01 -4.74 9.52
C LEU A 15 4.92 -4.64 11.06
N GLU A 16 3.75 -4.89 11.65
CA GLU A 16 3.52 -4.92 13.10
C GLU A 16 4.44 -5.96 13.78
N ARG A 17 4.54 -7.17 13.21
CA ARG A 17 5.45 -8.23 13.71
C ARG A 17 6.93 -7.82 13.65
N HIS A 18 7.29 -6.92 12.73
CA HIS A 18 8.63 -6.33 12.65
C HIS A 18 8.73 -4.99 13.42
N GLY A 19 7.79 -4.75 14.34
CA GLY A 19 7.83 -3.67 15.30
C GLY A 19 7.27 -2.35 14.82
N LEU A 20 6.52 -2.29 13.71
CA LEU A 20 5.82 -1.06 13.33
C LEU A 20 4.75 -0.71 14.38
N THR A 21 4.79 0.52 14.91
CA THR A 21 3.80 1.07 15.84
C THR A 21 3.44 2.51 15.43
N PRO A 22 2.25 3.03 15.77
CA PRO A 22 1.79 4.36 15.34
C PRO A 22 2.75 5.52 15.66
N ASP A 23 3.47 5.42 16.78
CA ASP A 23 4.41 6.44 17.28
C ASP A 23 5.76 6.48 16.54
N LYS A 24 6.05 5.51 15.66
CA LYS A 24 7.34 5.45 14.93
C LYS A 24 7.43 6.42 13.75
N GLY A 25 6.31 7.06 13.37
CA GLY A 25 6.23 8.07 12.32
C GLY A 25 5.47 7.61 11.06
N GLU A 26 5.64 8.36 9.97
CA GLU A 26 4.84 8.19 8.75
C GLU A 26 5.02 6.81 8.09
N VAL A 27 3.89 6.17 7.77
CA VAL A 27 3.80 4.95 6.95
C VAL A 27 3.49 5.34 5.50
N LEU A 28 4.33 4.93 4.57
CA LEU A 28 4.16 5.20 3.15
C LEU A 28 3.22 4.17 2.51
N VAL A 29 2.27 4.61 1.69
CA VAL A 29 1.42 3.75 0.87
C VAL A 29 1.61 4.11 -0.59
N THR A 30 2.15 3.18 -1.39
CA THR A 30 2.29 3.37 -2.85
C THR A 30 1.05 2.91 -3.60
N GLY A 31 0.83 3.44 -4.81
CA GLY A 31 -0.37 3.12 -5.58
C GLY A 31 -1.65 3.51 -4.82
N ALA A 32 -1.58 4.60 -4.06
CA ALA A 32 -2.52 4.94 -2.99
C ALA A 32 -3.98 5.03 -3.44
N ALA A 33 -4.24 5.54 -4.64
CA ALA A 33 -5.60 5.71 -5.16
C ALA A 33 -6.23 4.40 -5.67
N GLY A 34 -5.47 3.32 -5.80
CA GLY A 34 -5.99 2.02 -6.24
C GLY A 34 -6.73 1.27 -5.13
N GLY A 35 -7.24 0.08 -5.45
CA GLY A 35 -8.02 -0.74 -4.51
C GLY A 35 -7.27 -1.07 -3.22
N VAL A 36 -6.07 -1.65 -3.31
CA VAL A 36 -5.27 -2.01 -2.12
C VAL A 36 -4.85 -0.75 -1.34
N GLY A 37 -4.36 0.28 -2.03
CA GLY A 37 -3.91 1.53 -1.41
C GLY A 37 -5.02 2.28 -0.66
N SER A 38 -6.24 2.29 -1.20
CA SER A 38 -7.38 2.97 -0.57
C SER A 38 -7.77 2.30 0.75
N PHE A 39 -7.86 0.95 0.74
CA PHE A 39 -8.07 0.20 1.98
C PHE A 39 -6.91 0.38 2.97
N ALA A 40 -5.66 0.46 2.48
CA ALA A 40 -4.48 0.63 3.31
C ALA A 40 -4.52 1.91 4.11
N ILE A 41 -4.85 3.02 3.45
CA ILE A 41 -4.92 4.33 4.07
C ILE A 41 -6.03 4.36 5.12
N ALA A 42 -7.23 3.89 4.76
CA ALA A 42 -8.37 3.87 5.68
C ALA A 42 -8.08 3.04 6.94
N LEU A 43 -7.49 1.85 6.77
CA LEU A 43 -7.15 0.97 7.89
C LEU A 43 -6.03 1.56 8.76
N LEU A 44 -4.94 2.02 8.16
CA LEU A 44 -3.82 2.61 8.89
C LEU A 44 -4.26 3.85 9.69
N ALA A 45 -5.05 4.72 9.08
CA ALA A 45 -5.57 5.91 9.75
C ALA A 45 -6.51 5.55 10.92
N ALA A 46 -7.39 4.55 10.75
CA ALA A 46 -8.26 4.07 11.82
C ALA A 46 -7.47 3.48 13.00
N LEU A 47 -6.33 2.85 12.73
CA LEU A 47 -5.41 2.32 13.73
C LEU A 47 -4.44 3.38 14.30
N GLY A 48 -4.58 4.65 13.91
CA GLY A 48 -3.82 5.77 14.45
C GLY A 48 -2.45 6.01 13.83
N TYR A 49 -2.10 5.34 12.73
CA TYR A 49 -0.87 5.61 12.00
C TYR A 49 -0.98 6.91 11.20
N SER A 50 0.10 7.69 11.16
CA SER A 50 0.24 8.80 10.21
C SER A 50 0.58 8.25 8.83
N VAL A 51 -0.21 8.59 7.82
CA VAL A 51 -0.13 7.98 6.48
C VAL A 51 0.31 8.97 5.41
N ALA A 52 1.34 8.60 4.66
CA ALA A 52 1.78 9.29 3.45
C ALA A 52 1.34 8.51 2.19
N ALA A 53 0.52 9.12 1.35
CA ALA A 53 -0.08 8.49 0.18
C ALA A 53 0.62 8.92 -1.12
N VAL A 54 1.24 7.96 -1.82
CA VAL A 54 1.87 8.20 -3.13
C VAL A 54 0.85 8.06 -4.25
N THR A 55 0.67 9.12 -5.04
CA THR A 55 -0.21 9.10 -6.22
C THR A 55 0.37 9.89 -7.39
N GLY A 56 0.11 9.40 -8.61
CA GLY A 56 0.42 10.15 -9.84
C GLY A 56 -0.61 11.22 -10.18
N ARG A 57 -1.74 11.26 -9.46
CA ARG A 57 -2.91 12.10 -9.77
C ARG A 57 -3.33 12.93 -8.57
N ILE A 58 -2.42 13.74 -8.02
CA ILE A 58 -2.71 14.54 -6.82
C ILE A 58 -3.91 15.45 -7.02
N LYS A 59 -4.04 16.08 -8.21
CA LYS A 59 -5.16 16.99 -8.50
C LYS A 59 -6.53 16.31 -8.49
N GLU A 60 -6.59 15.04 -8.89
CA GLU A 60 -7.84 14.30 -9.05
C GLU A 60 -8.17 13.46 -7.82
N SER A 61 -7.17 12.81 -7.22
CA SER A 61 -7.34 11.88 -6.10
C SER A 61 -6.93 12.46 -4.75
N GLY A 62 -6.38 13.68 -4.68
CA GLY A 62 -5.82 14.22 -3.43
C GLY A 62 -6.84 14.34 -2.30
N ASP A 63 -8.00 14.93 -2.58
CA ASP A 63 -9.08 15.07 -1.59
C ASP A 63 -9.69 13.73 -1.20
N TYR A 64 -9.79 12.81 -2.17
CA TYR A 64 -10.20 11.42 -1.91
C TYR A 64 -9.23 10.72 -0.95
N LEU A 65 -7.92 10.81 -1.19
CA LEU A 65 -6.92 10.17 -0.32
C LEU A 65 -6.94 10.77 1.09
N LYS A 66 -7.14 12.09 1.21
CA LYS A 66 -7.30 12.76 2.50
C LYS A 66 -8.58 12.34 3.21
N SER A 67 -9.69 12.16 2.50
CA SER A 67 -10.95 11.71 3.11
C SER A 67 -10.87 10.28 3.66
N LEU A 68 -9.95 9.46 3.13
CA LEU A 68 -9.61 8.15 3.66
C LEU A 68 -8.67 8.20 4.89
N GLY A 69 -8.02 9.34 5.15
CA GLY A 69 -7.10 9.51 6.29
C GLY A 69 -5.63 9.71 5.93
N ALA A 70 -5.28 9.95 4.67
CA ALA A 70 -3.90 10.35 4.33
C ALA A 70 -3.60 11.75 4.86
N GLU A 71 -2.54 11.88 5.66
CA GLU A 71 -2.06 13.16 6.19
C GLU A 71 -1.14 13.86 5.19
N THR A 72 -0.29 13.07 4.51
CA THR A 72 0.69 13.57 3.54
C THR A 72 0.39 13.02 2.16
N LEU A 73 0.39 13.87 1.13
CA LEU A 73 0.33 13.46 -0.27
C LEU A 73 1.72 13.56 -0.89
N VAL A 74 2.19 12.47 -1.49
CA VAL A 74 3.50 12.38 -2.14
C VAL A 74 3.30 12.24 -3.66
N PRO A 75 3.81 13.18 -4.48
CA PRO A 75 3.77 13.04 -5.93
C PRO A 75 4.58 11.82 -6.37
N ARG A 76 4.01 10.99 -7.25
CA ARG A 76 4.71 9.82 -7.82
C ARG A 76 6.09 10.19 -8.38
N GLN A 77 6.22 11.36 -9.03
CA GLN A 77 7.47 11.80 -9.64
C GLN A 77 8.61 11.97 -8.62
N GLU A 78 8.30 12.25 -7.35
CA GLU A 78 9.32 12.36 -6.31
C GLU A 78 10.02 11.04 -6.00
N LEU A 79 9.37 9.90 -6.32
CA LEU A 79 9.84 8.55 -6.01
C LEU A 79 9.94 7.64 -7.25
N ALA A 80 9.65 8.15 -8.44
CA ALA A 80 9.47 7.32 -9.64
C ALA A 80 10.75 6.65 -10.15
N GLU A 81 11.90 7.28 -9.90
CA GLU A 81 13.19 6.85 -10.44
C GLU A 81 14.12 6.42 -9.31
N ALA A 82 14.86 5.33 -9.53
CA ALA A 82 15.95 4.93 -8.66
C ALA A 82 17.11 5.93 -8.78
N ILE A 83 17.71 6.30 -7.65
CA ILE A 83 18.83 7.25 -7.64
C ILE A 83 20.17 6.56 -7.41
N LYS A 84 21.26 7.19 -7.85
CA LYS A 84 22.63 6.66 -7.69
C LYS A 84 23.06 6.47 -6.23
N ARG A 85 22.48 7.23 -5.31
CA ARG A 85 22.82 7.16 -3.88
C ARG A 85 22.09 5.98 -3.24
N PRO A 86 22.80 5.05 -2.57
CA PRO A 86 22.15 3.92 -1.93
C PRO A 86 21.35 4.28 -0.67
N LEU A 87 21.59 5.47 -0.09
CA LEU A 87 20.85 6.00 1.06
C LEU A 87 20.47 7.47 0.84
N GLU A 88 19.20 7.76 1.10
CA GLU A 88 18.62 9.09 1.27
C GLU A 88 18.35 9.36 2.76
N SER A 89 17.82 10.53 3.09
CA SER A 89 17.38 10.82 4.46
C SER A 89 16.29 9.84 4.91
N GLU A 90 16.35 9.44 6.17
CA GLU A 90 15.34 8.58 6.78
C GLU A 90 14.01 9.32 6.92
N ARG A 91 12.93 8.72 6.43
CA ARG A 91 11.59 9.33 6.45
C ARG A 91 10.51 8.35 6.90
N TRP A 92 10.51 7.13 6.36
CA TRP A 92 9.38 6.22 6.48
C TRP A 92 9.57 5.21 7.62
N ALA A 93 8.60 5.14 8.52
CA ALA A 93 8.55 4.14 9.60
C ALA A 93 8.10 2.76 9.09
N GLY A 94 7.42 2.72 7.94
CA GLY A 94 7.04 1.52 7.23
C GLY A 94 6.57 1.86 5.82
N CYS A 95 6.46 0.86 4.97
CA CYS A 95 5.89 1.02 3.63
C CYS A 95 4.96 -0.14 3.28
N ILE A 96 3.81 0.16 2.70
CA ILE A 96 2.92 -0.78 2.03
C ILE A 96 3.04 -0.49 0.53
N ASP A 97 3.77 -1.36 -0.19
CA ASP A 97 4.13 -1.13 -1.58
C ASP A 97 3.28 -1.97 -2.56
N ASN A 98 2.44 -1.28 -3.33
CA ASN A 98 1.60 -1.86 -4.39
C ASN A 98 2.20 -1.69 -5.80
N VAL A 99 3.39 -1.09 -5.92
CA VAL A 99 3.96 -0.65 -7.19
C VAL A 99 5.19 -1.46 -7.58
N GLY A 100 6.11 -1.73 -6.66
CA GLY A 100 7.37 -2.39 -6.97
C GLY A 100 8.31 -1.51 -7.78
N GLY A 101 9.13 -2.13 -8.63
CA GLY A 101 9.96 -1.41 -9.58
C GLY A 101 11.07 -0.55 -8.97
N GLU A 102 11.43 0.50 -9.70
CA GLU A 102 12.36 1.55 -9.26
C GLU A 102 11.89 2.31 -8.02
N MET A 103 10.57 2.50 -7.89
CA MET A 103 9.96 3.17 -6.75
C MET A 103 10.27 2.42 -5.46
N LEU A 104 10.03 1.11 -5.42
CA LEU A 104 10.36 0.28 -4.26
C LEU A 104 11.86 0.32 -3.96
N ALA A 105 12.71 0.18 -5.00
CA ALA A 105 14.16 0.23 -4.84
C ALA A 105 14.62 1.53 -4.17
N ARG A 106 14.01 2.66 -4.53
CA ARG A 106 14.29 3.96 -3.93
C ARG A 106 13.75 4.09 -2.50
N ILE A 107 12.52 3.63 -2.25
CA ILE A 107 11.89 3.69 -0.92
C ILE A 107 12.72 2.96 0.13
N LEU A 108 13.35 1.84 -0.23
CA LEU A 108 14.25 1.11 0.68
C LEU A 108 15.39 1.99 1.22
N GLY A 109 15.91 2.92 0.40
CA GLY A 109 16.93 3.90 0.80
C GLY A 109 16.42 5.05 1.68
N GLN A 110 15.10 5.15 1.88
CA GLN A 110 14.42 6.20 2.68
C GLN A 110 13.74 5.65 3.94
N LEU A 111 13.69 4.32 4.11
CA LEU A 111 13.20 3.71 5.35
C LEU A 111 14.09 4.14 6.53
N LYS A 112 13.45 4.39 7.67
CA LYS A 112 14.13 4.62 8.95
C LYS A 112 14.88 3.36 9.39
N TYR A 113 15.86 3.53 10.28
CA TYR A 113 16.58 2.42 10.89
C TYR A 113 15.63 1.35 11.47
N GLY A 114 15.89 0.08 11.14
CA GLY A 114 15.12 -1.09 11.59
C GLY A 114 13.72 -1.22 10.99
N CYS A 115 13.32 -0.34 10.08
CA CYS A 115 11.97 -0.32 9.53
C CYS A 115 11.82 -1.21 8.29
N SER A 116 10.58 -1.51 7.93
CA SER A 116 10.25 -2.54 6.95
C SER A 116 9.36 -2.04 5.82
N ALA A 117 9.50 -2.63 4.63
CA ALA A 117 8.57 -2.48 3.53
C ALA A 117 7.87 -3.81 3.25
N ALA A 118 6.53 -3.79 3.20
CA ALA A 118 5.70 -4.89 2.74
C ALA A 118 5.50 -4.77 1.22
N ALA A 119 6.13 -5.67 0.46
CA ALA A 119 6.01 -5.72 -1.00
C ALA A 119 4.81 -6.57 -1.41
N ILE A 120 3.82 -5.90 -2.01
CA ILE A 120 2.50 -6.45 -2.33
C ILE A 120 2.26 -6.50 -3.84
N GLY A 121 2.58 -5.42 -4.55
CA GLY A 121 2.22 -5.25 -5.95
C GLY A 121 3.41 -4.96 -6.87
N ASN A 122 3.16 -5.10 -8.17
CA ASN A 122 4.15 -4.94 -9.23
C ASN A 122 3.65 -4.03 -10.37
N ALA A 123 2.71 -3.12 -10.09
CA ALA A 123 2.11 -2.24 -11.10
C ALA A 123 3.12 -1.33 -11.82
N GLY A 124 4.27 -1.06 -11.19
CA GLY A 124 5.41 -0.33 -11.74
C GLY A 124 6.50 -1.22 -12.35
N GLY A 125 6.30 -2.54 -12.39
CA GLY A 125 7.24 -3.51 -12.93
C GLY A 125 7.75 -4.52 -11.89
N HIS A 126 8.20 -5.68 -12.37
CA HIS A 126 8.69 -6.79 -11.54
C HIS A 126 10.21 -6.80 -11.35
N GLN A 127 10.95 -5.87 -11.97
CA GLN A 127 12.39 -5.70 -11.78
C GLN A 127 12.64 -4.62 -10.72
N MET A 128 13.48 -4.91 -9.73
CA MET A 128 13.81 -3.98 -8.65
C MET A 128 15.32 -3.72 -8.61
N PRO A 129 15.80 -2.58 -9.12
CA PRO A 129 17.23 -2.24 -9.13
C PRO A 129 17.69 -1.69 -7.76
N ALA A 130 17.67 -2.53 -6.73
CA ALA A 130 18.02 -2.14 -5.36
C ALA A 130 19.50 -2.41 -5.00
N SER A 131 19.99 -1.70 -3.99
CA SER A 131 21.29 -1.94 -3.34
C SER A 131 21.11 -2.73 -2.04
N VAL A 132 22.11 -3.50 -1.63
CA VAL A 132 22.14 -4.17 -0.32
C VAL A 132 22.42 -3.21 0.85
N ILE A 133 22.86 -1.98 0.56
CA ILE A 133 23.31 -1.01 1.57
C ILE A 133 22.24 -0.64 2.61
N PRO A 134 20.96 -0.38 2.27
CA PRO A 134 19.92 -0.14 3.27
C PRO A 134 19.78 -1.29 4.28
N PHE A 135 19.89 -2.53 3.82
CA PHE A 135 19.79 -3.71 4.68
C PHE A 135 20.98 -3.78 5.65
N LEU A 136 22.19 -3.56 5.14
CA LEU A 136 23.42 -3.66 5.94
C LEU A 136 23.59 -2.51 6.93
N LEU A 137 23.28 -1.27 6.53
CA LEU A 137 23.58 -0.09 7.34
C LEU A 137 22.40 0.42 8.16
N ARG A 138 21.17 0.10 7.75
CA ARG A 138 19.96 0.50 8.46
C ARG A 138 19.12 -0.66 8.96
N GLY A 139 19.50 -1.92 8.69
CA GLY A 139 18.74 -3.08 9.14
C GLY A 139 17.31 -3.09 8.59
N VAL A 140 17.10 -2.54 7.38
CA VAL A 140 15.75 -2.51 6.79
C VAL A 140 15.34 -3.90 6.34
N ASN A 141 14.02 -4.17 6.34
CA ASN A 141 13.48 -5.43 5.86
C ASN A 141 12.63 -5.23 4.60
N LEU A 142 12.71 -6.18 3.67
CA LEU A 142 11.79 -6.31 2.56
C LEU A 142 10.96 -7.58 2.77
N LEU A 143 9.68 -7.40 3.04
CA LEU A 143 8.75 -8.47 3.42
C LEU A 143 7.86 -8.79 2.22
N GLY A 144 8.06 -9.95 1.60
CA GLY A 144 7.22 -10.42 0.50
C GLY A 144 5.86 -10.89 1.01
N ILE A 145 4.78 -10.35 0.47
CA ILE A 145 3.41 -10.68 0.88
C ILE A 145 2.70 -11.47 -0.21
N ASP A 146 2.31 -12.69 0.11
CA ASP A 146 1.44 -13.51 -0.72
C ASP A 146 0.06 -13.65 -0.05
N SER A 147 -1.02 -13.50 -0.81
CA SER A 147 -2.39 -13.81 -0.34
C SER A 147 -2.96 -15.09 -0.94
N VAL A 148 -2.29 -15.67 -1.96
CA VAL A 148 -2.82 -16.80 -2.73
C VAL A 148 -2.68 -18.11 -1.96
N ASN A 149 -1.55 -18.36 -1.30
CA ASN A 149 -1.27 -19.64 -0.63
C ASN A 149 -1.26 -19.54 0.90
N GLN A 150 -1.87 -18.49 1.46
CA GLN A 150 -1.98 -18.34 2.91
C GLN A 150 -2.73 -19.51 3.55
N PRO A 151 -2.23 -20.06 4.67
CA PRO A 151 -2.92 -21.10 5.43
C PRO A 151 -4.32 -20.66 5.87
N TYR A 152 -5.22 -21.64 6.06
CA TYR A 152 -6.61 -21.38 6.46
C TYR A 152 -6.70 -20.52 7.72
N ASP A 153 -6.00 -20.91 8.80
CA ASP A 153 -6.06 -20.21 10.09
C ASP A 153 -5.56 -18.77 9.97
N SER A 154 -4.50 -18.53 9.19
CA SER A 154 -4.00 -17.18 8.90
C SER A 154 -5.05 -16.31 8.20
N ARG A 155 -5.83 -16.89 7.27
CA ARG A 155 -6.91 -16.17 6.59
C ARG A 155 -8.06 -15.84 7.52
N VAL A 156 -8.45 -16.79 8.37
CA VAL A 156 -9.53 -16.57 9.36
C VAL A 156 -9.14 -15.45 10.32
N GLN A 157 -7.91 -15.48 10.83
CA GLN A 157 -7.40 -14.41 11.69
C GLN A 157 -7.41 -13.05 11.00
N ALA A 158 -6.92 -13.00 9.76
CA ALA A 158 -6.88 -11.76 8.97
C ALA A 158 -8.29 -11.22 8.70
N TRP A 159 -9.26 -12.09 8.40
CA TRP A 159 -10.65 -11.69 8.24
C TRP A 159 -11.27 -11.14 9.51
N SER A 160 -11.07 -11.82 10.65
CA SER A 160 -11.59 -11.36 11.94
C SER A 160 -11.09 -9.96 12.26
N ARG A 161 -9.77 -9.77 12.21
CA ARG A 161 -9.18 -8.46 12.50
C ARG A 161 -9.61 -7.39 11.49
N LEU A 162 -9.75 -7.73 10.21
CA LEU A 162 -10.24 -6.76 9.23
C LEU A 162 -11.66 -6.27 9.57
N VAL A 163 -12.54 -7.14 10.06
CA VAL A 163 -13.89 -6.75 10.49
C VAL A 163 -13.84 -5.85 11.73
N ASP A 164 -12.93 -6.15 12.67
CA ASP A 164 -12.80 -5.40 13.92
C ASP A 164 -12.12 -4.03 13.72
N ASP A 165 -11.11 -3.97 12.85
CA ASP A 165 -10.22 -2.81 12.70
C ASP A 165 -10.64 -1.85 11.57
N PHE A 166 -11.39 -2.32 10.55
CA PHE A 166 -11.68 -1.51 9.37
C PHE A 166 -12.86 -0.55 9.59
N PRO A 167 -12.72 0.75 9.24
CA PRO A 167 -13.81 1.71 9.36
C PRO A 167 -14.85 1.49 8.26
N LEU A 168 -15.97 0.81 8.60
CA LEU A 168 -17.01 0.44 7.64
C LEU A 168 -17.65 1.64 6.93
N ASP A 169 -17.68 2.82 7.56
CA ASP A 169 -18.15 4.07 6.96
C ASP A 169 -17.31 4.53 5.76
N LYS A 170 -16.09 4.01 5.59
CA LYS A 170 -15.24 4.29 4.43
C LYS A 170 -15.54 3.39 3.24
N LEU A 171 -16.22 2.26 3.41
CA LEU A 171 -16.45 1.30 2.32
C LEU A 171 -17.18 1.92 1.13
N ASP A 172 -18.23 2.70 1.38
CA ASP A 172 -19.03 3.34 0.34
C ASP A 172 -18.20 4.35 -0.49
N SER A 173 -17.21 4.99 0.14
CA SER A 173 -16.32 5.91 -0.56
C SER A 173 -15.27 5.20 -1.42
N ILE A 174 -14.94 3.96 -1.09
CA ILE A 174 -13.94 3.16 -1.79
C ILE A 174 -14.58 2.30 -2.87
N ALA A 175 -15.81 1.81 -2.65
CA ALA A 175 -16.48 0.87 -3.51
C ALA A 175 -17.25 1.57 -4.64
N THR A 176 -17.03 1.09 -5.86
CA THR A 176 -17.84 1.43 -7.03
C THR A 176 -18.51 0.16 -7.54
N GLU A 177 -19.84 0.14 -7.53
CA GLU A 177 -20.60 -0.98 -8.05
C GLU A 177 -20.57 -1.00 -9.59
N ILE A 178 -20.37 -2.19 -10.15
CA ILE A 178 -20.40 -2.44 -11.59
C ILE A 178 -21.20 -3.72 -11.86
N THR A 179 -21.74 -3.85 -13.08
CA THR A 179 -22.40 -5.09 -13.51
C THR A 179 -21.41 -6.03 -14.20
N LEU A 180 -21.83 -7.28 -14.43
CA LEU A 180 -21.08 -8.23 -15.25
C LEU A 180 -20.80 -7.69 -16.67
N GLU A 181 -21.71 -6.90 -17.23
CA GLU A 181 -21.57 -6.32 -18.57
C GLU A 181 -20.43 -5.29 -18.64
N ASN A 182 -20.08 -4.64 -17.53
CA ASN A 182 -19.02 -3.64 -17.48
C ASN A 182 -17.61 -4.25 -17.30
N LEU A 183 -17.49 -5.57 -17.11
CA LEU A 183 -16.24 -6.22 -16.72
C LEU A 183 -15.07 -5.98 -17.69
N GLU A 184 -15.33 -6.02 -19.00
CA GLU A 184 -14.26 -5.84 -20.00
C GLU A 184 -13.67 -4.42 -19.92
N THR A 185 -14.54 -3.41 -19.85
CA THR A 185 -14.14 -2.00 -19.70
C THR A 185 -13.42 -1.79 -18.37
N ALA A 186 -13.97 -2.32 -17.28
CA ALA A 186 -13.36 -2.23 -15.96
C ALA A 186 -11.96 -2.85 -15.91
N GLY A 187 -11.75 -4.00 -16.57
CA GLY A 187 -10.43 -4.62 -16.68
C GLY A 187 -9.42 -3.75 -17.42
N LYS A 188 -9.83 -3.15 -18.55
CA LYS A 188 -9.00 -2.22 -19.32
C LYS A 188 -8.64 -0.98 -18.50
N ASP A 189 -9.59 -0.43 -17.74
CA ASP A 189 -9.37 0.75 -16.90
C ASP A 189 -8.43 0.44 -15.73
N ILE A 190 -8.52 -0.76 -15.13
CA ILE A 190 -7.57 -1.22 -14.10
C ILE A 190 -6.15 -1.27 -14.65
N LEU A 191 -5.94 -1.92 -15.80
CA LEU A 191 -4.61 -2.07 -16.41
C LEU A 191 -4.01 -0.72 -16.85
N ASN A 192 -4.85 0.21 -17.30
CA ASN A 192 -4.43 1.57 -17.63
C ASN A 192 -4.30 2.47 -16.39
N GLY A 193 -4.49 1.92 -15.19
CA GLY A 193 -4.40 2.63 -13.92
C GLY A 193 -5.44 3.74 -13.78
N LYS A 194 -6.55 3.72 -14.53
CA LYS A 194 -7.59 4.77 -14.56
C LYS A 194 -8.58 4.70 -13.41
N ILE A 195 -8.60 3.59 -12.69
CA ILE A 195 -9.53 3.41 -11.58
C ILE A 195 -9.07 4.15 -10.33
N GLN A 196 -10.04 4.50 -9.50
CA GLN A 196 -9.86 4.91 -8.11
C GLN A 196 -10.71 4.00 -7.23
N GLY A 197 -10.18 3.60 -6.07
CA GLY A 197 -10.89 2.70 -5.17
C GLY A 197 -11.03 1.28 -5.73
N ARG A 198 -12.20 0.67 -5.53
CA ARG A 198 -12.44 -0.75 -5.73
C ARG A 198 -13.74 -1.01 -6.46
N TYR A 199 -13.70 -1.81 -7.53
CA TYR A 199 -14.93 -2.33 -8.11
C TYR A 199 -15.52 -3.49 -7.32
N VAL A 200 -16.84 -3.43 -7.15
CA VAL A 200 -17.70 -4.50 -6.63
C VAL A 200 -18.61 -4.93 -7.77
N VAL A 201 -18.51 -6.18 -8.19
CA VAL A 201 -19.36 -6.72 -9.26
C VAL A 201 -20.64 -7.22 -8.62
N CYS A 202 -21.76 -6.61 -8.98
CA CYS A 202 -23.09 -7.04 -8.57
C CYS A 202 -23.53 -8.18 -9.50
N LEU A 203 -23.76 -9.36 -8.91
CA LEU A 203 -24.13 -10.60 -9.60
C LEU A 203 -25.65 -10.78 -9.61
#